data_AF-A0A355T7W1-F1
#
_entry.id   AF-A0A355T7W1-F1
#
_cell.length_a   1.000
_cell.length_b   1.000
_cell.length_c   1.000
_cell.angle_alpha   90.00
_cell.angle_beta   90.00
_cell.angle_gamma   90.00
#
_symmetry.space_group_name_H-M   'P 1'
#
loop_
_entity.id
_entity.type
_entity.pdbx_description
1 polymer ?
#
loop_
_entity_poly.entity_id
_entity_poly.type
_entity_poly.pdbx_seq_one_letter_code
_entity_poly.pdbx_strand_id
1 'polypeptide(L)'
;HLANMADAYQHCFSLLEETLLDDPFAIQGEWADRHRQVVADIQKIDAGEGINVTRFPEEDLAIVETDREVTVIGLRHAVDDLYRMLLAYSDDDGTRYRFCYRAESWFDVVSIAPQPRKQLDGLAARLNKLEKNKQHKWWSTAIDWVVPELGFGTPTTDSLQASSADPALQKDPPSSIPLETVVEELRRHLTR
;
A
#
# COMPACT_ATOMS: atom_id res chain seq x y z
N HIS A 1 -3.80 27.48 8.40
CA HIS A 1 -2.79 26.51 8.85
C HIS A 1 -3.28 25.92 10.16
N LEU A 2 -3.69 24.65 10.15
CA LEU A 2 -4.09 23.92 11.36
C LEU A 2 -2.81 23.55 12.11
N ALA A 3 -2.70 23.93 13.38
CA ALA A 3 -1.42 23.88 14.11
C ALA A 3 -1.12 22.49 14.68
N ASN A 4 -2.13 21.64 14.81
CA ASN A 4 -2.00 20.24 15.25
C ASN A 4 -3.21 19.39 14.78
N MET A 5 -3.16 18.07 15.02
CA MET A 5 -4.26 17.15 14.63
C MET A 5 -5.59 17.45 15.32
N ALA A 6 -5.60 17.92 16.58
CA ALA A 6 -6.84 18.23 17.28
C ALA A 6 -7.56 19.42 16.63
N ASP A 7 -6.81 20.44 16.23
CA ASP A 7 -7.35 21.58 15.46
C ASP A 7 -7.93 21.11 14.12
N ALA A 8 -7.25 20.15 13.46
CA ALA A 8 -7.74 19.57 12.21
C ALA A 8 -9.05 18.81 12.39
N TYR A 9 -9.17 18.00 13.44
CA TYR A 9 -10.43 17.32 13.76
C TYR A 9 -11.55 18.31 14.08
N GLN A 10 -11.28 19.35 14.89
CA GLN A 10 -12.27 20.39 15.18
C GLN A 10 -12.74 21.10 13.92
N HIS A 11 -11.82 21.42 13.01
CA HIS A 11 -12.15 22.01 11.73
C HIS A 11 -13.02 21.08 10.87
N CYS A 12 -12.67 19.79 10.78
CA CYS A 12 -13.48 18.81 10.06
C CYS A 12 -14.89 18.66 10.65
N PHE A 13 -15.03 18.68 11.98
CA PHE A 13 -16.36 18.64 12.62
C PHE A 13 -17.17 19.91 12.35
N SER A 14 -16.54 21.09 12.34
CA SER A 14 -17.18 22.34 11.94
C SER A 14 -17.72 22.25 10.51
N LEU A 15 -16.88 21.80 9.57
CA LEU A 15 -17.28 21.62 8.16
C LEU A 15 -18.41 20.60 8.01
N LEU A 16 -18.40 19.53 8.81
CA LEU A 16 -19.47 18.54 8.80
C LEU A 16 -20.81 19.18 9.15
N GLU A 17 -20.88 19.89 10.28
CA GLU A 17 -22.10 20.52 10.78
C GLU A 17 -22.57 21.68 9.91
N GLU A 18 -21.65 22.53 9.45
CA GLU A 18 -21.98 23.79 8.78
C GLU A 18 -22.18 23.65 7.27
N THR A 19 -21.70 22.57 6.65
CA THR A 19 -21.61 22.49 5.19
C THR A 19 -21.92 21.10 4.65
N LEU A 20 -21.25 20.04 5.11
CA LEU A 20 -21.32 18.72 4.46
C LEU A 20 -22.61 17.95 4.71
N LEU A 21 -23.31 18.23 5.81
CA LEU A 21 -24.63 17.64 6.06
C LEU A 21 -25.69 18.17 5.09
N ASP A 22 -25.56 19.43 4.66
CA ASP A 22 -26.50 20.07 3.72
C ASP A 22 -26.11 19.78 2.26
N ASP A 23 -24.83 19.89 1.93
CA ASP A 23 -24.28 19.53 0.62
C ASP A 23 -22.88 18.89 0.76
N PRO A 24 -22.78 17.55 0.68
CA PRO A 24 -21.50 16.86 0.78
C PRO A 24 -20.54 17.18 -0.38
N PHE A 25 -21.03 17.81 -1.46
CA PHE A 25 -20.22 18.24 -2.61
C PHE A 25 -19.79 19.70 -2.55
N ALA A 26 -20.19 20.46 -1.54
CA ALA A 26 -19.82 21.88 -1.40
C ALA A 26 -18.30 22.10 -1.31
N ILE A 27 -17.54 21.09 -0.86
CA ILE A 27 -16.06 21.11 -0.82
C ILE A 27 -15.42 20.29 -1.94
N GLN A 28 -16.14 19.98 -3.02
CA GLN A 28 -15.64 19.13 -4.10
C GLN A 28 -14.28 19.58 -4.65
N GLY A 29 -14.02 20.88 -4.69
CA GLY A 29 -12.72 21.43 -5.09
C GLY A 29 -11.52 20.90 -4.28
N GLU A 30 -11.73 20.45 -3.04
CA GLU A 30 -10.66 19.93 -2.17
C GLU A 30 -10.27 18.48 -2.49
N TRP A 31 -11.16 17.68 -3.09
CA TRP A 31 -10.93 16.26 -3.34
C TRP A 31 -11.12 15.81 -4.79
N ALA A 32 -11.64 16.67 -5.68
CA ALA A 32 -11.98 16.32 -7.06
C ALA A 32 -10.78 15.81 -7.86
N ASP A 33 -9.60 16.39 -7.69
CA ASP A 33 -8.38 15.97 -8.40
C ASP A 33 -7.98 14.56 -8.01
N ARG A 34 -8.02 14.27 -6.71
CA ARG A 34 -7.74 12.94 -6.19
C ARG A 34 -8.76 11.92 -6.66
N HIS A 35 -10.04 12.27 -6.65
CA HIS A 35 -11.11 11.42 -7.17
C HIS A 35 -10.91 11.11 -8.67
N ARG A 36 -10.57 12.12 -9.49
CA ARG A 36 -10.27 11.91 -10.91
C ARG A 36 -9.09 10.96 -11.12
N GLN A 37 -8.04 11.08 -10.31
CA GLN A 37 -6.89 10.18 -10.37
C GLN A 37 -7.29 8.72 -10.08
N VAL A 38 -8.08 8.50 -9.02
CA VAL A 38 -8.58 7.16 -8.64
C VAL A 38 -9.44 6.55 -9.75
N VAL A 39 -10.39 7.32 -10.31
CA VAL A 39 -11.24 6.86 -11.41
C VAL A 39 -10.40 6.49 -12.63
N ALA A 40 -9.42 7.33 -12.99
CA ALA A 40 -8.55 7.06 -14.13
C ALA A 40 -7.68 5.81 -13.91
N ASP A 41 -7.20 5.57 -12.68
CA ASP A 41 -6.47 4.35 -12.35
C ASP A 41 -7.32 3.10 -12.50
N ILE A 42 -8.53 3.10 -11.95
CA ILE A 42 -9.47 1.97 -12.05
C ILE A 42 -9.77 1.67 -13.52
N GLN A 43 -10.09 2.69 -14.32
CA GLN A 43 -10.37 2.52 -15.74
C GLN A 43 -9.19 1.91 -16.52
N LYS A 44 -7.96 2.34 -16.23
CA LYS A 44 -6.76 1.75 -16.85
C LYS A 44 -6.56 0.30 -16.41
N ILE A 45 -6.77 0.00 -15.13
CA ILE A 45 -6.66 -1.36 -14.60
C ILE A 45 -7.69 -2.28 -15.27
N ASP A 46 -8.95 -1.84 -15.38
CA ASP A 46 -10.03 -2.59 -16.04
C ASP A 46 -9.75 -2.81 -17.53
N ALA A 47 -9.05 -1.86 -18.18
CA ALA A 47 -8.58 -1.99 -19.56
C ALA A 47 -7.34 -2.88 -19.71
N GLY A 48 -6.74 -3.35 -18.60
CA GLY A 48 -5.51 -4.14 -18.60
C GLY A 48 -4.24 -3.34 -18.88
N GLU A 49 -4.26 -2.02 -18.63
CA GLU A 49 -3.16 -1.10 -18.95
C GLU A 49 -2.24 -0.82 -17.75
N GLY A 50 -0.95 -1.08 -17.95
CA GLY A 50 0.12 -0.62 -17.05
C GLY A 50 0.11 -1.27 -15.67
N ILE A 51 -0.46 -2.47 -15.55
CA ILE A 51 -0.37 -3.30 -14.35
C ILE A 51 -0.41 -4.78 -14.75
N ASN A 52 0.41 -5.61 -14.10
CA ASN A 52 0.31 -7.07 -14.17
C ASN A 52 0.06 -7.60 -12.76
N VAL A 53 -0.93 -8.49 -12.62
CA VAL A 53 -1.31 -9.06 -11.32
C VAL A 53 -1.13 -10.57 -11.34
N THR A 54 -0.21 -11.07 -10.54
CA THR A 54 -0.06 -12.51 -10.29
C THR A 54 -0.72 -12.85 -8.95
N ARG A 55 -1.61 -13.85 -8.95
CA ARG A 55 -2.44 -14.20 -7.80
C ARG A 55 -1.98 -15.50 -7.14
N PHE A 56 -1.93 -15.52 -5.82
CA PHE A 56 -1.59 -16.65 -4.97
C PHE A 56 -2.68 -16.83 -3.87
N PRO A 57 -3.84 -17.42 -4.21
CA PRO A 57 -4.99 -17.46 -3.30
C PRO A 57 -4.75 -18.28 -2.03
N GLU A 58 -3.93 -19.33 -2.10
CA GLU A 58 -3.60 -20.17 -0.92
C GLU A 58 -2.86 -19.37 0.16
N GLU A 59 -2.06 -18.38 -0.25
CA GLU A 59 -1.32 -17.48 0.61
C GLU A 59 -2.03 -16.14 0.84
N ASP A 60 -3.26 -15.97 0.34
CA ASP A 60 -4.02 -14.70 0.43
C ASP A 60 -3.20 -13.50 -0.10
N LEU A 61 -2.48 -13.72 -1.21
CA LEU A 61 -1.44 -12.81 -1.71
C LEU A 61 -1.61 -12.48 -3.20
N ALA A 62 -1.51 -11.19 -3.52
CA ALA A 62 -1.34 -10.70 -4.89
C ALA A 62 0.04 -10.05 -5.07
N ILE A 63 0.66 -10.27 -6.22
CA ILE A 63 1.85 -9.55 -6.68
C ILE A 63 1.41 -8.59 -7.77
N VAL A 64 1.67 -7.31 -7.57
CA VAL A 64 1.31 -6.24 -8.48
C VAL A 64 2.59 -5.66 -9.08
N GLU A 65 2.78 -5.84 -10.37
CA GLU A 65 3.88 -5.25 -11.13
C GLU A 65 3.36 -4.05 -11.92
N THR A 66 4.07 -2.92 -11.86
CA THR A 66 3.69 -1.69 -12.58
C THR A 66 4.92 -0.85 -12.88
N ASP A 67 4.88 -0.11 -13.97
CA ASP A 67 5.88 0.89 -14.39
C ASP A 67 5.38 2.33 -14.22
N ARG A 68 4.18 2.49 -13.65
CA ARG A 68 3.56 3.79 -13.36
C ARG A 68 3.12 3.89 -11.92
N GLU A 69 2.99 5.13 -11.45
CA GLU A 69 2.35 5.43 -10.19
C GLU A 69 0.87 4.99 -10.23
N VAL A 70 0.43 4.35 -9.16
CA VAL A 70 -0.95 3.89 -8.96
C VAL A 70 -1.39 4.27 -7.55
N THR A 71 -2.59 4.81 -7.44
CA THR A 71 -3.22 5.12 -6.17
C THR A 71 -3.47 3.86 -5.35
N VAL A 72 -3.47 3.99 -4.02
CA VAL A 72 -3.78 2.88 -3.11
C VAL A 72 -5.15 2.27 -3.38
N ILE A 73 -6.13 3.07 -3.81
CA ILE A 73 -7.47 2.59 -4.18
C ILE A 73 -7.40 1.79 -5.49
N GLY A 74 -6.67 2.27 -6.49
CA GLY A 74 -6.41 1.50 -7.72
C GLY A 74 -5.71 0.16 -7.44
N LEU A 75 -4.69 0.15 -6.57
CA LEU A 75 -4.02 -1.08 -6.16
C LEU A 75 -4.97 -2.06 -5.45
N ARG A 76 -5.84 -1.57 -4.55
CA ARG A 76 -6.87 -2.40 -3.89
C ARG A 76 -7.86 -2.99 -4.89
N HIS A 77 -8.29 -2.19 -5.86
CA HIS A 77 -9.14 -2.65 -6.96
C HIS A 77 -8.46 -3.76 -7.77
N ALA A 78 -7.17 -3.61 -8.09
CA ALA A 78 -6.41 -4.59 -8.87
C ALA A 78 -6.23 -5.95 -8.17
N VAL A 79 -6.16 -5.98 -6.83
CA VAL A 79 -5.94 -7.22 -6.07
C VAL A 79 -7.23 -7.92 -5.64
N ASP A 80 -8.38 -7.28 -5.86
CA ASP A 80 -9.73 -7.82 -5.68
C ASP A 80 -10.02 -8.28 -4.23
N ASP A 81 -10.13 -9.58 -3.99
CA ASP A 81 -10.48 -10.19 -2.69
C ASP A 81 -9.26 -10.59 -1.84
N LEU A 82 -8.04 -10.42 -2.36
CA LEU A 82 -6.81 -10.81 -1.67
C LEU A 82 -6.37 -9.71 -0.70
N TYR A 83 -6.08 -10.11 0.55
CA TYR A 83 -5.80 -9.20 1.66
C TYR A 83 -4.33 -8.74 1.72
N ARG A 84 -3.41 -9.54 1.15
CA ARG A 84 -1.98 -9.24 1.16
C ARG A 84 -1.52 -8.86 -0.24
N MET A 85 -0.69 -7.84 -0.33
CA MET A 85 -0.17 -7.36 -1.61
C MET A 85 1.33 -7.11 -1.51
N LEU A 86 2.07 -7.54 -2.53
CA LEU A 86 3.40 -7.02 -2.85
C LEU A 86 3.31 -6.15 -4.10
N LEU A 87 3.56 -4.85 -3.95
CA LEU A 87 3.81 -3.95 -5.07
C LEU A 87 5.28 -4.08 -5.49
N ALA A 88 5.50 -4.25 -6.79
CA ALA A 88 6.78 -4.20 -7.49
C ALA A 88 6.72 -3.10 -8.54
N TYR A 89 7.18 -1.91 -8.18
CA TYR A 89 7.21 -0.75 -9.06
C TYR A 89 8.59 -0.65 -9.73
N SER A 90 8.63 -0.76 -11.06
CA SER A 90 9.88 -0.74 -11.83
C SER A 90 9.98 0.50 -12.70
N ASP A 91 11.11 1.19 -12.61
CA ASP A 91 11.49 2.26 -13.53
C ASP A 91 12.94 2.07 -14.01
N ASP A 92 13.51 3.08 -14.66
CA ASP A 92 14.88 3.06 -15.19
C ASP A 92 15.96 2.84 -14.11
N ASP A 93 15.68 3.16 -12.85
CA ASP A 93 16.61 2.97 -11.73
C ASP A 93 16.54 1.56 -11.11
N GLY A 94 15.48 0.80 -11.42
CA GLY A 94 15.25 -0.57 -10.97
C GLY A 94 13.92 -0.77 -10.24
N THR A 95 13.79 -1.92 -9.56
CA THR A 95 12.52 -2.31 -8.92
C THR A 95 12.48 -1.95 -7.44
N ARG A 96 11.40 -1.27 -7.06
CA ARG A 96 11.04 -0.91 -5.68
C ARG A 96 9.94 -1.83 -5.21
N TYR A 97 10.06 -2.29 -3.97
CA TYR A 97 9.15 -3.27 -3.39
C TYR A 97 8.48 -2.73 -2.15
N ARG A 98 7.15 -2.87 -2.11
CA ARG A 98 6.32 -2.54 -0.95
C ARG A 98 5.33 -3.65 -0.72
N PHE A 99 5.50 -4.39 0.38
CA PHE A 99 4.48 -5.32 0.86
C PHE A 99 3.63 -4.64 1.91
N CYS A 100 2.30 -4.82 1.83
CA CYS A 100 1.37 -4.37 2.84
C CYS A 100 0.20 -5.35 3.00
N TYR A 101 -0.34 -5.40 4.21
CA TYR A 101 -1.70 -5.88 4.42
C TYR A 101 -2.68 -4.79 4.01
N ARG A 102 -3.88 -5.14 3.58
CA ARG A 102 -4.90 -4.13 3.31
C ARG A 102 -5.53 -3.63 4.61
N ALA A 103 -5.79 -2.33 4.68
CA ALA A 103 -6.71 -1.77 5.66
C ALA A 103 -8.12 -1.89 5.07
N GLU A 104 -8.79 -2.99 5.40
CA GLU A 104 -10.19 -3.20 5.06
C GLU A 104 -11.09 -2.44 6.04
N SER A 105 -12.16 -1.83 5.52
CA SER A 105 -13.16 -1.20 6.37
C SER A 105 -13.96 -2.27 7.11
N TRP A 106 -14.65 -1.89 8.18
CA TRP A 106 -15.56 -2.80 8.90
C TRP A 106 -16.66 -3.40 8.00
N PHE A 107 -17.01 -2.75 6.88
CA PHE A 107 -17.93 -3.30 5.88
C PHE A 107 -17.28 -4.42 5.03
N ASP A 108 -15.97 -4.37 4.82
CA ASP A 108 -15.25 -5.36 4.03
C ASP A 108 -14.92 -6.62 4.85
N VAL A 109 -14.80 -6.48 6.18
CA VAL A 109 -14.49 -7.60 7.10
C VAL A 109 -15.63 -8.63 7.20
N VAL A 110 -16.87 -8.25 6.86
CA VAL A 110 -18.00 -9.22 6.85
C VAL A 110 -18.07 -10.04 5.56
N SER A 111 -17.39 -9.62 4.49
CA SER A 111 -17.37 -10.29 3.18
C SER A 111 -16.04 -10.99 2.89
N ILE A 112 -14.93 -10.53 3.48
CA ILE A 112 -13.59 -11.08 3.28
C ILE A 112 -13.17 -11.81 4.56
N ALA A 113 -12.71 -13.06 4.44
CA ALA A 113 -12.15 -13.84 5.54
C ALA A 113 -10.62 -13.87 5.43
N PRO A 114 -9.91 -12.77 5.80
CA PRO A 114 -8.47 -12.67 5.58
C PRO A 114 -7.71 -13.68 6.42
N GLN A 115 -6.62 -14.20 5.86
CA GLN A 115 -5.72 -15.06 6.61
C GLN A 115 -5.04 -14.26 7.75
N PRO A 116 -4.73 -14.90 8.91
CA PRO A 116 -4.11 -14.20 10.03
C PRO A 116 -2.83 -13.46 9.63
N ARG A 117 -2.62 -12.26 10.21
CA ARG A 117 -1.39 -11.50 10.01
C ARG A 117 -0.19 -12.31 10.51
N LYS A 118 0.93 -12.22 9.78
CA LYS A 118 2.23 -12.84 10.12
C LYS A 118 3.22 -11.74 10.50
N GLN A 119 4.06 -11.98 11.49
CA GLN A 119 5.19 -11.10 11.83
C GLN A 119 6.19 -11.09 10.66
N LEU A 120 6.66 -9.92 10.23
CA LEU A 120 7.45 -9.75 9.01
C LEU A 120 8.96 -9.60 9.25
N ASP A 121 9.38 -9.48 10.51
CA ASP A 121 10.78 -9.30 10.91
C ASP A 121 11.69 -10.44 10.42
N GLY A 122 11.20 -11.69 10.50
CA GLY A 122 11.90 -12.86 9.99
C GLY A 122 12.10 -12.80 8.47
N LEU A 123 11.15 -12.26 7.71
CA LEU A 123 11.27 -12.06 6.27
C LEU A 123 12.26 -10.94 5.94
N ALA A 124 12.13 -9.78 6.60
CA ALA A 124 13.06 -8.67 6.45
C ALA A 124 14.51 -9.09 6.71
N ALA A 125 14.74 -9.89 7.76
CA ALA A 125 16.06 -10.42 8.09
C ALA A 125 16.63 -11.34 7.00
N ARG A 126 15.80 -12.15 6.32
CA ARG A 126 16.25 -13.00 5.20
C ARG A 126 16.56 -12.19 3.96
N LEU A 127 15.69 -11.24 3.59
CA LEU A 127 15.92 -10.35 2.45
C LEU A 127 17.19 -9.51 2.64
N ASN A 128 17.43 -8.98 3.84
CA ASN A 128 18.68 -8.27 4.18
C ASN A 128 19.96 -9.12 3.97
N LYS A 129 19.88 -10.45 4.11
CA LYS A 129 21.03 -11.34 3.85
C LYS A 129 21.28 -11.51 2.35
N LEU A 130 20.23 -11.46 1.53
CA LEU A 130 20.30 -11.60 0.08
C LEU A 130 20.65 -10.27 -0.62
N GLU A 131 20.29 -9.15 -0.02
CA GLU A 131 20.48 -7.81 -0.56
C GLU A 131 21.97 -7.49 -0.79
N LYS A 132 22.31 -7.00 -2.00
CA LYS A 132 23.68 -6.58 -2.33
C LYS A 132 23.87 -5.08 -2.10
N ASN A 133 22.81 -4.27 -2.21
CA ASN A 133 22.86 -2.86 -1.88
C ASN A 133 22.99 -2.67 -0.36
N LYS A 134 24.17 -2.27 0.11
CA LYS A 134 24.46 -2.09 1.55
C LYS A 134 24.13 -0.70 2.10
N GLN A 135 23.67 0.23 1.26
CA GLN A 135 23.31 1.59 1.68
C GLN A 135 21.95 1.63 2.40
N HIS A 136 21.08 0.67 2.10
CA HIS A 136 19.73 0.58 2.63
C HIS A 136 19.46 -0.81 3.20
N LYS A 137 18.32 -0.96 3.88
CA LYS A 137 17.91 -2.23 4.50
C LYS A 137 16.45 -2.50 4.23
N TRP A 138 16.13 -3.78 4.18
CA TRP A 138 14.76 -4.25 4.31
C TRP A 138 14.29 -4.01 5.72
N TRP A 139 13.14 -3.38 5.85
CA TRP A 139 12.50 -3.04 7.11
C TRP A 139 11.10 -3.63 7.15
N SER A 140 10.58 -3.82 8.36
CA SER A 140 9.20 -4.20 8.59
C SER A 140 8.63 -3.46 9.78
N THR A 141 7.32 -3.20 9.78
CA THR A 141 6.62 -2.74 10.98
C THR A 141 6.27 -3.92 11.90
N ALA A 142 5.88 -3.60 13.13
CA ALA A 142 5.37 -4.57 14.08
C ALA A 142 4.00 -5.12 13.61
N ILE A 143 3.65 -6.33 14.05
CA ILE A 143 2.41 -7.00 13.64
C ILE A 143 1.14 -6.29 14.13
N ASP A 144 1.24 -5.56 15.23
CA ASP A 144 0.17 -4.77 15.85
C ASP A 144 0.05 -3.36 15.23
N TRP A 145 0.88 -3.02 14.25
CA TRP A 145 0.68 -1.82 13.44
C TRP A 145 -0.66 -1.91 12.69
N VAL A 146 -1.30 -0.75 12.46
CA VAL A 146 -2.63 -0.68 11.80
C VAL A 146 -2.60 -1.44 10.48
N VAL A 147 -1.56 -1.18 9.69
CA VAL A 147 -1.22 -1.87 8.45
C VAL A 147 0.21 -2.36 8.56
N PRO A 148 0.47 -3.65 8.82
CA PRO A 148 1.83 -4.12 8.82
C PRO A 148 2.43 -4.07 7.41
N GLU A 149 3.70 -3.73 7.31
CA GLU A 149 4.36 -3.41 6.06
C GLU A 149 5.78 -3.97 6.04
N LEU A 150 6.28 -4.17 4.84
CA LEU A 150 7.67 -4.47 4.55
C LEU A 150 8.09 -3.67 3.31
N GLY A 151 9.31 -3.15 3.31
CA GLY A 151 9.94 -2.64 2.09
C GLY A 151 11.42 -2.37 2.29
N PHE A 152 12.01 -1.69 1.33
CA PHE A 152 13.45 -1.48 1.26
C PHE A 152 13.78 0.01 1.32
N GLY A 153 14.73 0.41 2.17
CA GLY A 153 15.07 1.82 2.35
C GLY A 153 15.14 2.25 3.80
N THR A 154 14.90 3.53 4.03
CA THR A 154 14.71 4.09 5.36
C THR A 154 13.26 4.56 5.44
N PRO A 155 12.41 3.94 6.29
CA PRO A 155 11.06 4.45 6.48
C PRO A 155 11.14 5.86 7.08
N THR A 156 10.41 6.82 6.53
CA THR A 156 10.21 8.10 7.22
C THR A 156 9.05 7.94 8.19
N THR A 157 9.11 8.64 9.33
CA THR A 157 8.04 8.57 10.34
C THR A 157 6.68 8.99 9.74
N ASP A 158 6.70 9.89 8.75
CA ASP A 158 5.53 10.31 7.98
C ASP A 158 5.05 9.23 6.99
N SER A 159 5.95 8.40 6.44
CA SER A 159 5.57 7.29 5.54
C SER A 159 4.99 6.09 6.30
N LEU A 160 5.37 5.89 7.57
CA LEU A 160 4.85 4.82 8.42
C LEU A 160 3.48 5.15 9.06
N GLN A 161 3.03 6.41 8.98
CA GLN A 161 1.79 6.87 9.63
C GLN A 161 0.54 6.81 8.74
N ALA A 162 0.66 6.57 7.44
CA ALA A 162 -0.48 6.66 6.55
C ALA A 162 -0.82 5.30 5.93
N SER A 163 -1.78 4.61 6.55
CA SER A 163 -2.61 3.57 5.90
C SER A 163 -3.30 4.06 4.60
N SER A 164 -3.20 5.37 4.32
CA SER A 164 -3.72 6.12 3.19
C SER A 164 -2.64 6.62 2.20
N ALA A 165 -1.35 6.43 2.47
CA ALA A 165 -0.30 6.87 1.55
C ALA A 165 -0.24 5.91 0.35
N ASP A 166 -0.10 6.47 -0.85
CA ASP A 166 0.05 5.67 -2.06
C ASP A 166 1.37 4.90 -2.01
N PRO A 167 1.33 3.55 -2.02
CA PRO A 167 2.53 2.73 -1.97
C PRO A 167 3.53 3.08 -3.09
N ALA A 168 3.01 3.40 -4.27
CA ALA A 168 3.81 3.75 -5.44
C ALA A 168 4.48 5.14 -5.35
N LEU A 169 3.99 6.04 -4.48
CA LEU A 169 4.56 7.38 -4.30
C LEU A 169 5.61 7.45 -3.18
N GLN A 170 5.90 6.31 -2.54
CA GLN A 170 6.92 6.26 -1.51
C GLN A 170 8.31 6.31 -2.15
N LYS A 171 9.21 7.13 -1.57
CA LYS A 171 10.57 7.36 -2.07
C LYS A 171 11.53 6.23 -1.69
N ASP A 172 11.10 5.00 -1.92
CA ASP A 172 11.93 3.83 -1.68
C ASP A 172 13.06 3.77 -2.71
N PRO A 173 14.29 3.42 -2.31
CA PRO A 173 15.33 3.06 -3.25
C PRO A 173 15.02 1.71 -3.92
N PRO A 174 15.54 1.45 -5.13
CA PRO A 174 15.45 0.14 -5.76
C PRO A 174 16.27 -0.90 -4.99
N SER A 175 15.74 -2.11 -4.85
CA SER A 175 16.44 -3.25 -4.27
C SER A 175 17.28 -3.96 -5.34
N SER A 176 18.40 -4.57 -4.96
CA SER A 176 19.16 -5.40 -5.89
C SER A 176 18.58 -6.81 -6.05
N ILE A 177 17.53 -7.16 -5.31
CA ILE A 177 16.95 -8.49 -5.30
C ILE A 177 15.93 -8.58 -6.46
N PRO A 178 16.04 -9.58 -7.36
CA PRO A 178 15.04 -9.81 -8.39
C PRO A 178 13.67 -10.15 -7.82
N LEU A 179 12.60 -9.78 -8.54
CA LEU A 179 11.21 -9.96 -8.09
C LEU A 179 10.93 -11.42 -7.74
N GLU A 180 11.39 -12.36 -8.57
CA GLU A 180 11.17 -13.79 -8.35
C GLU A 180 11.72 -14.26 -7.00
N THR A 181 12.86 -13.70 -6.56
CA THR A 181 13.48 -14.05 -5.29
C THR A 181 12.71 -13.45 -4.12
N VAL A 182 12.22 -12.20 -4.25
CA VAL A 182 11.38 -11.57 -3.22
C VAL A 182 10.08 -12.34 -3.05
N VAL A 183 9.43 -12.71 -4.17
CA VAL A 183 8.18 -13.49 -4.17
C VAL A 183 8.39 -14.86 -3.54
N GLU A 184 9.48 -15.57 -3.86
CA GLU A 184 9.78 -16.88 -3.26
C GLU A 184 9.93 -16.78 -1.72
N GLU A 185 10.73 -15.82 -1.24
CA GLU A 185 10.94 -15.63 0.19
C GLU A 185 9.67 -15.20 0.93
N LEU A 186 8.85 -14.36 0.29
CA LEU A 186 7.55 -13.94 0.82
C LEU A 186 6.58 -15.13 0.92
N ARG A 187 6.41 -15.91 -0.14
CA ARG A 187 5.50 -17.08 -0.12
C ARG A 187 5.95 -18.13 0.87
N ARG A 188 7.27 -18.40 0.95
CA ARG A 188 7.86 -19.27 1.97
C ARG A 188 7.59 -18.78 3.40
N HIS A 189 7.52 -17.45 3.59
CA HIS A 189 7.20 -16.85 4.88
C HIS A 189 5.74 -17.03 5.27
N LEU A 190 4.83 -16.86 4.30
CA LEU A 190 3.38 -16.89 4.54
C LEU A 190 2.84 -18.31 4.77
N THR A 191 3.50 -19.33 4.22
CA THR A 191 3.10 -20.75 4.29
C THR A 191 3.62 -21.48 5.54
N ARG A 192 4.59 -20.92 6.27
CA ARG A 192 5.14 -21.47 7.52
C ARG A 192 4.42 -20.92 8.74
#